data_AF-A0A3R7Y1H9-F1
#
_entry.id   AF-A0A3R7Y1H9-F1
#
_cell.length_a   1.000
_cell.length_b   1.000
_cell.length_c   1.000
_cell.angle_alpha   90.00
_cell.angle_beta   90.00
_cell.angle_gamma   90.00
#
_symmetry.space_group_name_H-M   'P 1'
#
loop_
_entity.id
_entity.type
_entity.pdbx_description
1 polymer ?
#
loop_
_entity_poly.entity_id
_entity_poly.type
_entity_poly.pdbx_seq_one_letter_code
_entity_poly.pdbx_strand_id
1 'polypeptide(L)'
;MSGQLRFDGWYACSESTFDASVNLVAECGKYTLPLCHPGVCSDDTRRTLDVFVKRIRAVNSTNPKILWMLQGGPGYASADPNAAGFSITSAATDLLTIISATSSPTQEVYMYGVSYGTIWVQRAMLVLPHLFPSLHNIRGFVLDGVVTHSGPHRTVFSDWDVNHGIVATKYFDLCRQNAFCASKFPDRTLYDTTLLLYVKLNAASHACNALVKTNFGDADGLKMLFSEYLQHSTLRVLIPVLVYRLQRCQTADIVLQTMLNSVQDLMDAPHMGTSFYSELVRNVIGYSDLWELPTPTQAVLQAVRRILPGTYSQECVFCIEIRPERRRKWHGQLIDRVLHIYWRHRSRLRCH
;
A
#
# COMPACT_ATOMS: atom_id res chain seq x y z
N MET A 1 22.60 10.89 -28.15
CA MET A 1 23.30 10.99 -26.85
C MET A 1 22.25 10.95 -25.76
N SER A 2 22.08 9.77 -25.14
CA SER A 2 21.16 9.53 -24.02
C SER A 2 21.51 10.45 -22.84
N GLY A 3 20.52 10.93 -22.08
CA GLY A 3 20.77 11.71 -20.87
C GLY A 3 21.65 10.89 -19.93
N GLN A 4 22.86 11.41 -19.65
CA GLN A 4 23.86 10.68 -18.89
C GLN A 4 23.38 10.53 -17.44
N LEU A 5 23.32 9.29 -16.94
CA LEU A 5 23.12 9.00 -15.52
C LEU A 5 24.15 9.80 -14.71
N ARG A 6 23.69 10.57 -13.74
CA ARG A 6 24.55 11.31 -12.81
C ARG A 6 24.31 10.82 -11.40
N PHE A 7 25.38 10.72 -10.62
CA PHE A 7 25.33 10.31 -9.22
C PHE A 7 26.06 11.36 -8.39
N ASP A 8 25.43 11.84 -7.31
CA ASP A 8 25.98 12.88 -6.43
C ASP A 8 27.00 12.36 -5.40
N GLY A 9 27.22 11.05 -5.36
CA GLY A 9 28.14 10.41 -4.43
C GLY A 9 27.42 9.87 -3.19
N TRP A 10 28.15 9.05 -2.44
CA TRP A 10 27.64 8.51 -1.18
C TRP A 10 27.95 9.47 -0.04
N TYR A 11 26.94 9.82 0.75
CA TYR A 11 27.05 10.62 1.96
C TYR A 11 26.38 9.92 3.15
N ALA A 12 26.73 10.30 4.38
CA ALA A 12 26.08 9.76 5.56
C ALA A 12 24.58 10.13 5.57
N CYS A 13 23.70 9.14 5.76
CA CYS A 13 22.26 9.42 5.90
C CYS A 13 21.98 10.26 7.16
N SER A 14 20.89 11.03 7.17
CA SER A 14 20.45 11.78 8.36
C SER A 14 20.09 10.83 9.51
N GLU A 15 20.14 11.31 10.76
CA GLU A 15 20.07 10.49 11.98
C GLU A 15 18.78 9.66 12.19
N SER A 16 17.75 9.82 11.36
CA SER A 16 16.46 9.10 11.44
C SER A 16 16.39 7.78 10.65
N THR A 17 17.52 7.10 10.51
CA THR A 17 17.70 6.07 9.47
C THR A 17 17.59 4.62 9.99
N PHE A 18 17.91 4.39 11.26
CA PHE A 18 17.73 3.11 11.96
C PHE A 18 17.33 3.37 13.41
N ASP A 19 16.76 2.36 14.07
CA ASP A 19 16.58 2.39 15.51
C ASP A 19 17.97 2.48 16.17
N ALA A 20 18.10 3.25 17.24
CA ALA A 20 19.35 3.46 17.96
C ALA A 20 19.95 2.15 18.51
N SER A 21 19.14 1.08 18.56
CA SER A 21 19.55 -0.28 18.92
C SER A 21 20.37 -1.01 17.83
N VAL A 22 20.44 -0.47 16.61
CA VAL A 22 21.05 -1.15 15.46
C VAL A 22 22.37 -0.45 15.06
N ASN A 23 23.51 -1.13 15.27
CA ASN A 23 24.84 -0.63 14.89
C ASN A 23 25.11 -0.80 13.38
N LEU A 24 24.27 -0.19 12.53
CA LEU A 24 24.41 -0.17 11.08
C LEU A 24 24.66 1.25 10.59
N VAL A 25 25.67 1.42 9.75
CA VAL A 25 25.95 2.68 9.07
C VAL A 25 25.35 2.62 7.68
N ALA A 26 24.37 3.49 7.40
CA ALA A 26 23.81 3.66 6.07
C ALA A 26 24.44 4.84 5.34
N GLU A 27 24.55 4.67 4.03
CA GLU A 27 24.96 5.70 3.10
C GLU A 27 23.79 6.03 2.18
N CYS A 28 23.62 7.31 1.90
CA CYS A 28 22.57 7.86 1.07
C CYS A 28 23.19 8.50 -0.18
N GLY A 29 22.40 8.60 -1.24
CA GLY A 29 22.84 9.16 -2.51
C GLY A 29 21.65 9.41 -3.43
N LYS A 30 21.88 10.11 -4.54
CA LYS A 30 20.85 10.49 -5.50
C LYS A 30 21.36 10.27 -6.92
N TYR A 31 20.59 9.49 -7.67
CA TYR A 31 20.79 9.31 -9.10
C TYR A 31 19.88 10.26 -9.88
N THR A 32 20.46 11.10 -10.73
CA THR A 32 19.69 11.89 -11.70
C THR A 32 19.57 11.09 -13.00
N LEU A 33 18.33 10.76 -13.37
CA LEU A 33 17.94 9.91 -14.49
C LEU A 33 17.07 10.70 -15.48
N PRO A 34 16.99 10.30 -16.76
CA PRO A 34 16.00 10.87 -17.67
C PRO A 34 14.59 10.51 -17.21
N LEU A 35 13.65 11.45 -17.34
CA LEU A 35 12.23 11.22 -17.05
C LEU A 35 11.63 10.13 -17.95
N CYS A 36 12.08 10.05 -19.20
CA CYS A 36 11.67 9.03 -20.14
C CYS A 36 12.88 8.27 -20.67
N HIS A 37 12.80 6.94 -20.56
CA HIS A 37 13.79 6.04 -21.14
C HIS A 37 13.47 5.73 -22.60
N PRO A 38 14.49 5.63 -23.48
CA PRO A 38 14.30 5.16 -24.85
C PRO A 38 13.57 3.81 -24.88
N GLY A 39 12.55 3.68 -25.74
CA GLY A 39 11.73 2.47 -25.83
C GLY A 39 10.66 2.32 -24.75
N VAL A 40 10.59 3.23 -23.77
CA VAL A 40 9.54 3.25 -22.73
C VAL A 40 8.56 4.40 -22.96
N CYS A 41 9.06 5.63 -23.10
CA CYS A 41 8.24 6.81 -23.42
C CYS A 41 9.04 7.88 -24.18
N SER A 42 8.34 8.88 -24.69
CA SER A 42 8.95 10.04 -25.36
C SER A 42 8.89 11.28 -24.48
N ASP A 43 10.00 12.00 -24.37
CA ASP A 43 10.07 13.31 -23.72
C ASP A 43 11.04 14.23 -24.49
N ASP A 44 10.49 15.01 -25.42
CA ASP A 44 11.26 15.91 -26.28
C ASP A 44 11.97 17.01 -25.46
N THR A 45 11.46 17.31 -24.26
CA THR A 45 12.03 18.30 -23.35
C THR A 45 13.20 17.77 -22.52
N ARG A 46 13.50 16.46 -22.60
CA ARG A 46 14.62 15.79 -21.91
C ARG A 46 14.69 16.12 -20.42
N ARG A 47 13.53 16.11 -19.75
CA ARG A 47 13.47 16.30 -18.30
C ARG A 47 14.18 15.16 -17.61
N THR A 48 14.58 15.43 -16.37
CA THR A 48 15.22 14.46 -15.49
C THR A 48 14.43 14.33 -14.20
N LEU A 49 14.56 13.19 -13.56
CA LEU A 49 14.11 12.98 -12.18
C LEU A 49 15.30 12.59 -11.30
N ASP A 50 15.13 12.79 -10.00
CA ASP A 50 16.08 12.38 -8.99
C ASP A 50 15.53 11.16 -8.24
N VAL A 51 16.31 10.07 -8.24
CA VAL A 51 16.04 8.85 -7.49
C VAL A 51 16.95 8.80 -6.29
N PHE A 52 16.37 8.93 -5.10
CA PHE A 52 17.07 8.78 -3.84
C PHE A 52 17.30 7.29 -3.54
N VAL A 53 18.52 6.96 -3.10
CA VAL A 53 18.91 5.61 -2.72
C VAL A 53 19.55 5.63 -1.34
N LYS A 54 19.33 4.54 -0.60
CA LYS A 54 19.96 4.25 0.68
C LYS A 54 20.57 2.86 0.60
N ARG A 55 21.82 2.71 1.08
CA ARG A 55 22.50 1.41 1.14
C ARG A 55 23.12 1.16 2.50
N ILE A 56 23.24 -0.13 2.83
CA ILE A 56 24.06 -0.64 3.91
C ILE A 56 25.14 -1.49 3.26
N ARG A 57 26.40 -1.27 3.61
CA ARG A 57 27.49 -2.06 3.04
C ARG A 57 27.54 -3.44 3.69
N ALA A 58 27.87 -4.45 2.88
CA ALA A 58 28.18 -5.78 3.40
C ALA A 58 29.41 -5.70 4.31
N VAL A 59 29.34 -6.35 5.47
CA VAL A 59 30.46 -6.47 6.41
C VAL A 59 31.30 -7.68 6.01
N ASN A 60 32.63 -7.50 5.90
CA ASN A 60 33.62 -8.58 5.70
C ASN A 60 33.33 -9.54 4.53
N SER A 61 33.19 -9.03 3.30
CA SER A 61 32.97 -9.87 2.11
C SER A 61 33.99 -9.61 1.01
N THR A 62 34.66 -10.67 0.53
CA THR A 62 35.59 -10.65 -0.60
C THR A 62 34.89 -10.57 -1.96
N ASN A 63 33.59 -10.87 -2.03
CA ASN A 63 32.74 -10.72 -3.23
C ASN A 63 31.30 -10.35 -2.81
N PRO A 64 31.05 -9.10 -2.38
CA PRO A 64 29.76 -8.71 -1.82
C PRO A 64 28.65 -8.77 -2.87
N LYS A 65 27.56 -9.48 -2.58
CA LYS A 65 26.35 -9.48 -3.40
C LYS A 65 25.56 -8.18 -3.18
N ILE A 66 24.77 -7.75 -4.16
CA ILE A 66 23.85 -6.62 -4.03
C ILE A 66 22.43 -7.15 -3.88
N LEU A 67 21.72 -6.67 -2.86
CA LEU A 67 20.29 -6.87 -2.71
C LEU A 67 19.58 -5.52 -2.83
N TRP A 68 18.81 -5.34 -3.91
CA TRP A 68 17.89 -4.21 -4.03
C TRP A 68 16.59 -4.55 -3.33
N MET A 69 16.21 -3.76 -2.33
CA MET A 69 14.96 -3.93 -1.58
C MET A 69 13.95 -2.88 -2.03
N LEU A 70 12.81 -3.34 -2.53
CA LEU A 70 11.70 -2.52 -3.00
C LEU A 70 10.54 -2.69 -2.02
N GLN A 71 10.29 -1.64 -1.24
CA GLN A 71 9.22 -1.62 -0.26
C GLN A 71 7.84 -1.58 -0.95
N GLY A 72 6.84 -2.10 -0.25
CA GLY A 72 5.44 -1.97 -0.63
C GLY A 72 4.84 -0.61 -0.29
N GLY A 73 3.52 -0.56 -0.15
CA GLY A 73 2.77 0.69 -0.09
C GLY A 73 1.53 0.54 -0.96
N PRO A 74 1.15 1.50 -1.82
CA PRO A 74 1.94 2.56 -2.45
C PRO A 74 2.10 3.85 -1.62
N GLY A 75 2.83 4.85 -2.15
CA GLY A 75 2.98 6.16 -1.50
C GLY A 75 4.37 6.49 -0.97
N TYR A 76 5.24 5.51 -0.78
CA TYR A 76 6.65 5.75 -0.50
C TYR A 76 7.37 6.10 -1.83
N ALA A 77 8.19 7.17 -1.84
CA ALA A 77 8.69 7.94 -3.01
C ALA A 77 8.82 7.15 -4.35
N SER A 78 8.26 7.61 -5.48
CA SER A 78 8.57 8.84 -6.23
C SER A 78 7.35 9.51 -6.90
N ALA A 79 7.29 10.85 -6.96
CA ALA A 79 6.19 11.64 -7.56
C ALA A 79 6.66 12.56 -8.72
N ASP A 80 5.87 12.66 -9.80
CA ASP A 80 5.59 13.88 -10.62
C ASP A 80 4.45 13.56 -11.65
N PRO A 81 3.76 14.53 -12.30
CA PRO A 81 2.48 14.33 -13.00
C PRO A 81 2.57 13.97 -14.49
N ASN A 82 3.69 13.44 -15.01
CA ASN A 82 3.73 12.90 -16.38
C ASN A 82 3.37 11.40 -16.39
N ALA A 83 2.13 11.05 -16.69
CA ALA A 83 1.63 9.67 -16.60
C ALA A 83 2.45 8.60 -17.35
N ALA A 84 3.18 8.96 -18.42
CA ALA A 84 4.06 8.02 -19.13
C ALA A 84 5.45 7.86 -18.47
N GLY A 85 6.02 8.95 -17.96
CA GLY A 85 7.32 8.94 -17.26
C GLY A 85 7.23 8.33 -15.86
N PHE A 86 6.07 8.39 -15.23
CA PHE A 86 5.80 7.82 -13.90
C PHE A 86 4.95 6.55 -14.00
N SER A 87 5.43 5.60 -14.80
CA SER A 87 4.83 4.26 -14.91
C SER A 87 5.67 3.21 -14.19
N ILE A 88 5.07 2.08 -13.84
CA ILE A 88 5.79 0.91 -13.33
C ILE A 88 6.93 0.45 -14.28
N THR A 89 6.76 0.68 -15.58
CA THR A 89 7.77 0.38 -16.60
C THR A 89 8.96 1.30 -16.48
N SER A 90 8.71 2.61 -16.33
CA SER A 90 9.75 3.61 -16.15
C SER A 90 10.51 3.36 -14.85
N ALA A 91 9.80 3.13 -13.75
CA ALA A 91 10.40 2.81 -12.45
C ALA A 91 11.28 1.54 -12.49
N ALA A 92 10.82 0.47 -13.14
CA ALA A 92 11.63 -0.73 -13.35
C ALA A 92 12.87 -0.44 -14.22
N THR A 93 12.72 0.44 -15.23
CA THR A 93 13.81 0.82 -16.14
C THR A 93 14.82 1.73 -15.44
N ASP A 94 14.40 2.63 -14.54
CA ASP A 94 15.26 3.43 -13.68
C ASP A 94 16.16 2.54 -12.83
N LEU A 95 15.57 1.57 -12.13
CA LEU A 95 16.29 0.62 -11.29
C LEU A 95 17.32 -0.18 -12.11
N LEU A 96 16.92 -0.69 -13.28
CA LEU A 96 17.82 -1.45 -14.16
C LEU A 96 18.94 -0.57 -14.75
N THR A 97 18.66 0.69 -15.05
CA THR A 97 19.66 1.66 -15.50
C THR A 97 20.70 1.90 -14.42
N ILE A 98 20.27 2.10 -13.16
CA ILE A 98 21.18 2.25 -12.02
C ILE A 98 22.03 0.99 -11.85
N ILE A 99 21.41 -0.21 -11.85
CA ILE A 99 22.14 -1.48 -11.69
C ILE A 99 23.18 -1.64 -12.80
N SER A 100 22.78 -1.44 -14.05
CA SER A 100 23.65 -1.56 -15.22
C SER A 100 24.87 -0.64 -15.13
N ALA A 101 24.69 0.57 -14.62
CA ALA A 101 25.76 1.55 -14.53
C ALA A 101 26.65 1.42 -13.29
N THR A 102 26.20 0.73 -12.23
CA THR A 102 26.86 0.78 -10.91
C THR A 102 27.36 -0.57 -10.41
N SER A 103 26.82 -1.67 -10.93
CA SER A 103 27.25 -3.01 -10.53
C SER A 103 28.41 -3.52 -11.40
N SER A 104 29.37 -4.21 -10.78
CA SER A 104 30.40 -4.93 -11.53
C SER A 104 29.77 -6.13 -12.26
N PRO A 105 30.23 -6.49 -13.48
CA PRO A 105 29.77 -7.69 -14.17
C PRO A 105 29.95 -9.00 -13.38
N THR A 106 30.94 -9.04 -12.48
CA THR A 106 31.22 -10.19 -11.61
C THR A 106 30.40 -10.22 -10.32
N GLN A 107 29.70 -9.11 -10.03
CA GLN A 107 28.97 -8.94 -8.78
C GLN A 107 27.54 -9.43 -8.94
N GLU A 108 27.13 -10.42 -8.14
CA GLU A 108 25.77 -10.94 -8.20
C GLU A 108 24.77 -9.94 -7.61
N VAL A 109 23.68 -9.69 -8.35
CA VAL A 109 22.60 -8.78 -7.99
C VAL A 109 21.30 -9.57 -7.81
N TYR A 110 20.58 -9.27 -6.74
CA TYR A 110 19.26 -9.82 -6.44
C TYR A 110 18.27 -8.68 -6.22
N MET A 111 17.02 -8.89 -6.60
CA MET A 111 15.93 -7.96 -6.28
C MET A 111 14.94 -8.62 -5.34
N TYR A 112 14.58 -7.91 -4.29
CA TYR A 112 13.54 -8.29 -3.35
C TYR A 112 12.43 -7.24 -3.41
N GLY A 113 11.21 -7.68 -3.65
CA GLY A 113 10.03 -6.84 -3.58
C GLY A 113 9.06 -7.37 -2.53
N VAL A 114 8.50 -6.47 -1.72
CA VAL A 114 7.42 -6.79 -0.79
C VAL A 114 6.17 -6.00 -1.13
N SER A 115 4.99 -6.62 -1.09
CA SER A 115 3.70 -5.94 -1.37
C SER A 115 3.74 -5.22 -2.73
N TYR A 116 3.44 -3.92 -2.84
CA TYR A 116 3.52 -3.18 -4.12
C TYR A 116 4.89 -3.29 -4.82
N GLY A 117 6.00 -3.42 -4.07
CA GLY A 117 7.34 -3.65 -4.62
C GLY A 117 7.43 -4.93 -5.46
N THR A 118 6.54 -5.91 -5.25
CA THR A 118 6.47 -7.11 -6.10
C THR A 118 6.04 -6.79 -7.53
N ILE A 119 5.26 -5.73 -7.76
CA ILE A 119 4.88 -5.27 -9.11
C ILE A 119 6.10 -4.71 -9.82
N TRP A 120 6.96 -3.97 -9.10
CA TRP A 120 8.21 -3.44 -9.65
C TRP A 120 9.14 -4.58 -10.07
N VAL A 121 9.31 -5.59 -9.21
CA VAL A 121 10.12 -6.78 -9.51
C VAL A 121 9.54 -7.54 -10.71
N GLN A 122 8.22 -7.82 -10.73
CA GLN A 122 7.56 -8.46 -11.87
C GLN A 122 7.78 -7.68 -13.17
N ARG A 123 7.70 -6.34 -13.12
CA ARG A 123 7.94 -5.50 -14.29
C ARG A 123 9.39 -5.53 -14.74
N ALA A 124 10.34 -5.48 -13.79
CA ALA A 124 11.77 -5.61 -14.06
C ALA A 124 12.09 -6.94 -14.76
N MET A 125 11.50 -8.05 -14.31
CA MET A 125 11.66 -9.36 -14.95
C MET A 125 11.21 -9.35 -16.43
N LEU A 126 10.13 -8.63 -16.75
CA LEU A 126 9.59 -8.55 -18.11
C LEU A 126 10.42 -7.64 -19.03
N VAL A 127 10.93 -6.52 -18.52
CA VAL A 127 11.66 -5.55 -19.35
C VAL A 127 13.15 -5.87 -19.48
N LEU A 128 13.74 -6.56 -18.49
CA LEU A 128 15.17 -6.86 -18.42
C LEU A 128 15.72 -7.49 -19.72
N PRO A 129 15.13 -8.58 -20.28
CA PRO A 129 15.69 -9.24 -21.46
C PRO A 129 15.64 -8.37 -22.72
N HIS A 130 14.73 -7.40 -22.79
CA HIS A 130 14.49 -6.58 -23.97
C HIS A 130 15.24 -5.25 -23.92
N LEU A 131 15.29 -4.61 -22.77
CA LEU A 131 15.91 -3.29 -22.61
C LEU A 131 17.37 -3.36 -22.15
N PHE A 132 17.76 -4.43 -21.43
CA PHE A 132 19.10 -4.61 -20.89
C PHE A 132 19.63 -6.02 -21.18
N PRO A 133 19.73 -6.44 -22.45
CA PRO A 133 20.07 -7.82 -22.83
C PRO A 133 21.45 -8.27 -22.32
N SER A 134 22.38 -7.34 -22.08
CA SER A 134 23.74 -7.64 -21.59
C SER A 134 23.85 -7.72 -20.06
N LEU A 135 22.78 -7.42 -19.32
CA LEU A 135 22.80 -7.34 -17.86
C LEU A 135 22.56 -8.71 -17.21
N HIS A 136 23.58 -9.58 -17.28
CA HIS A 136 23.50 -10.99 -16.85
C HIS A 136 23.88 -11.24 -15.38
N ASN A 137 24.31 -10.20 -14.66
CA ASN A 137 24.73 -10.30 -13.26
C ASN A 137 23.55 -10.23 -12.27
N ILE A 138 22.32 -9.96 -12.75
CA ILE A 138 21.09 -10.18 -11.97
C ILE A 138 20.80 -11.68 -11.91
N ARG A 139 20.92 -12.27 -10.72
CA ARG A 139 20.85 -13.73 -10.50
C ARG A 139 19.53 -14.24 -9.94
N GLY A 140 18.71 -13.37 -9.36
CA GLY A 140 17.46 -13.81 -8.76
C GLY A 140 16.52 -12.70 -8.35
N PHE A 141 15.25 -13.07 -8.23
CA PHE A 141 14.14 -12.23 -7.84
C PHE A 141 13.39 -12.90 -6.68
N VAL A 142 13.05 -12.14 -5.65
CA VAL A 142 12.26 -12.58 -4.49
C VAL A 142 11.00 -11.71 -4.42
N LEU A 143 9.84 -12.36 -4.38
CA LEU A 143 8.53 -11.71 -4.33
C LEU A 143 7.86 -12.12 -3.00
N ASP A 144 7.72 -11.19 -2.07
CA ASP A 144 7.08 -11.40 -0.77
C ASP A 144 5.73 -10.66 -0.69
N GLY A 145 4.65 -11.36 -0.33
CA GLY A 145 3.30 -10.78 -0.37
C GLY A 145 2.91 -10.30 -1.78
N VAL A 146 2.86 -11.24 -2.73
CA VAL A 146 2.73 -10.96 -4.17
C VAL A 146 1.45 -10.19 -4.51
N VAL A 147 1.61 -9.05 -5.18
CA VAL A 147 0.54 -8.29 -5.83
C VAL A 147 0.64 -8.53 -7.33
N THR A 148 -0.27 -9.35 -7.86
CA THR A 148 -0.28 -9.72 -9.29
C THR A 148 -0.78 -8.57 -10.15
N HIS A 149 0.04 -8.09 -11.09
CA HIS A 149 -0.32 -6.92 -11.91
C HIS A 149 -1.05 -7.27 -13.23
N SER A 150 -1.08 -8.54 -13.61
CA SER A 150 -1.66 -9.01 -14.87
C SER A 150 -2.28 -10.41 -14.75
N GLY A 151 -2.95 -10.84 -15.82
CA GLY A 151 -3.59 -12.15 -15.89
C GLY A 151 -5.00 -12.20 -15.27
N PRO A 152 -5.63 -13.39 -15.26
CA PRO A 152 -7.02 -13.57 -14.79
C PRO A 152 -7.19 -13.37 -13.27
N HIS A 153 -6.07 -13.35 -12.53
CA HIS A 153 -6.04 -13.14 -11.08
C HIS A 153 -5.24 -11.87 -10.74
N ARG A 154 -5.33 -10.83 -11.58
CA ARG A 154 -4.76 -9.52 -11.27
C ARG A 154 -5.37 -9.01 -9.96
N THR A 155 -4.52 -8.66 -9.01
CA THR A 155 -4.93 -8.10 -7.72
C THR A 155 -5.27 -6.62 -7.90
N VAL A 156 -6.44 -6.22 -7.45
CA VAL A 156 -6.90 -4.82 -7.45
C VAL A 156 -7.20 -4.35 -6.04
N PHE A 157 -7.25 -3.02 -5.83
CA PHE A 157 -7.53 -2.44 -4.52
C PHE A 157 -8.88 -2.89 -3.94
N SER A 158 -9.89 -3.10 -4.79
CA SER A 158 -11.21 -3.62 -4.39
C SER A 158 -11.16 -5.05 -3.83
N ASP A 159 -10.13 -5.84 -4.17
CA ASP A 159 -9.97 -7.20 -3.62
C ASP A 159 -9.52 -7.19 -2.17
N TRP A 160 -8.96 -6.07 -1.68
CA TRP A 160 -8.37 -6.00 -0.35
C TRP A 160 -9.38 -6.34 0.74
N ASP A 161 -10.55 -5.70 0.72
CA ASP A 161 -11.65 -5.96 1.67
C ASP A 161 -12.23 -7.37 1.53
N VAL A 162 -12.31 -7.88 0.29
CA VAL A 162 -12.77 -9.25 0.01
C VAL A 162 -11.83 -10.26 0.66
N ASN A 163 -10.53 -10.16 0.36
CA ASN A 163 -9.50 -11.06 0.82
C ASN A 163 -9.33 -10.98 2.34
N HIS A 164 -9.32 -9.77 2.89
CA HIS A 164 -9.24 -9.55 4.32
C HIS A 164 -10.43 -10.18 5.04
N GLY A 165 -11.66 -9.99 4.52
CA GLY A 165 -12.84 -10.60 5.10
C GLY A 165 -12.86 -12.13 5.03
N ILE A 166 -12.26 -12.75 4.00
CA ILE A 166 -12.10 -14.22 3.94
C ILE A 166 -11.19 -14.70 5.08
N VAL A 167 -10.07 -14.01 5.32
CA VAL A 167 -9.15 -14.34 6.41
C VAL A 167 -9.82 -14.10 7.77
N ALA A 168 -10.57 -13.01 7.92
CA ALA A 168 -11.33 -12.69 9.12
C ALA A 168 -12.33 -13.80 9.48
N THR A 169 -13.12 -14.27 8.50
CA THR A 169 -14.06 -15.37 8.72
C THR A 169 -13.35 -16.64 9.17
N LYS A 170 -12.26 -17.04 8.50
CA LYS A 170 -11.46 -18.20 8.90
C LYS A 170 -10.90 -18.05 10.32
N TYR A 171 -10.39 -16.87 10.66
CA TYR A 171 -9.89 -16.59 12.00
C TYR A 171 -11.01 -16.70 13.06
N PHE A 172 -12.21 -16.22 12.74
CA PHE A 172 -13.34 -16.28 13.65
C PHE A 172 -13.84 -17.72 13.84
N ASP A 173 -13.76 -18.54 12.80
CA ASP A 173 -14.08 -19.97 12.87
C ASP A 173 -13.12 -20.75 13.81
N LEU A 174 -11.87 -20.31 13.98
CA LEU A 174 -10.96 -20.90 14.96
C LEU A 174 -11.47 -20.74 16.40
N CYS A 175 -12.17 -19.64 16.71
CA CYS A 175 -12.77 -19.47 18.03
C CYS A 175 -13.83 -20.55 18.30
N ARG A 176 -14.60 -20.95 17.27
CA ARG A 176 -15.59 -22.04 17.38
C ARG A 176 -14.93 -23.39 17.68
N GLN A 177 -13.74 -23.62 17.14
CA GLN A 177 -12.97 -24.85 17.33
C GLN A 177 -12.20 -24.90 18.66
N ASN A 178 -12.01 -23.74 19.30
CA ASN A 178 -11.33 -23.64 20.58
C ASN A 178 -12.34 -23.66 21.74
N ALA A 179 -12.30 -24.68 22.60
CA ALA A 179 -13.27 -24.86 23.69
C ALA A 179 -13.36 -23.64 24.63
N PHE A 180 -12.23 -23.01 24.97
CA PHE A 180 -12.22 -21.83 25.83
C PHE A 180 -12.89 -20.64 25.14
N CYS A 181 -12.51 -20.33 23.89
CA CYS A 181 -13.10 -19.22 23.14
C CYS A 181 -14.59 -19.44 22.89
N ALA A 182 -14.98 -20.62 22.43
CA ALA A 182 -16.37 -20.97 22.18
C ALA A 182 -17.24 -20.85 23.45
N SER A 183 -16.71 -21.25 24.62
CA SER A 183 -17.43 -21.10 25.90
C SER A 183 -17.77 -19.65 26.27
N LYS A 184 -17.08 -18.66 25.68
CA LYS A 184 -17.37 -17.23 25.88
C LYS A 184 -18.52 -16.72 25.03
N PHE A 185 -18.93 -17.47 24.00
CA PHE A 185 -20.03 -17.14 23.10
C PHE A 185 -21.03 -18.31 23.05
N PRO A 186 -21.78 -18.59 24.14
CA PRO A 186 -22.65 -19.76 24.23
C PRO A 186 -23.86 -19.69 23.29
N ASP A 187 -24.40 -18.49 23.06
CA ASP A 187 -25.65 -18.31 22.29
C ASP A 187 -25.42 -18.09 20.79
N ARG A 188 -24.21 -17.70 20.40
CA ARG A 188 -23.86 -17.23 19.04
C ARG A 188 -22.39 -17.47 18.76
N THR A 189 -22.00 -17.51 17.49
CA THR A 189 -20.57 -17.55 17.15
C THR A 189 -19.89 -16.20 17.43
N LEU A 190 -18.56 -16.17 17.49
CA LEU A 190 -17.80 -14.91 17.53
C LEU A 190 -18.18 -13.99 16.37
N TYR A 191 -18.38 -14.57 15.18
CA TYR A 191 -18.82 -13.85 13.98
C TYR A 191 -20.18 -13.20 14.16
N ASP A 192 -21.20 -13.97 14.54
CA ASP A 192 -22.56 -13.44 14.69
C ASP A 192 -22.66 -12.42 15.82
N THR A 193 -21.88 -12.63 16.89
CA THR A 193 -21.77 -11.68 18.00
C THR A 193 -21.16 -10.36 17.54
N THR A 194 -20.06 -10.41 16.78
CA THR A 194 -19.38 -9.23 16.25
C THR A 194 -20.28 -8.45 15.29
N LEU A 195 -20.99 -9.15 14.40
CA LEU A 195 -21.93 -8.51 13.46
C LEU A 195 -23.09 -7.82 14.22
N LEU A 196 -23.67 -8.50 15.21
CA LEU A 196 -24.73 -7.91 16.03
C LEU A 196 -24.22 -6.68 16.79
N LEU A 197 -23.00 -6.75 17.34
CA LEU A 197 -22.37 -5.64 18.04
C LEU A 197 -22.30 -4.42 17.12
N TYR A 198 -21.81 -4.55 15.89
CA TYR A 198 -21.79 -3.44 14.93
C TYR A 198 -23.16 -2.88 14.60
N VAL A 199 -24.16 -3.73 14.38
CA VAL A 199 -25.54 -3.30 14.11
C VAL A 199 -26.08 -2.46 15.28
N LYS A 200 -25.88 -2.91 16.52
CA LYS A 200 -26.33 -2.19 17.71
C LYS A 200 -25.56 -0.89 17.94
N LEU A 201 -24.24 -0.88 17.65
CA LEU A 201 -23.41 0.32 17.75
C LEU A 201 -23.87 1.38 16.73
N ASN A 202 -24.09 0.99 15.47
CA ASN A 202 -24.56 1.89 14.42
C ASN A 202 -25.98 2.43 14.68
N ALA A 203 -26.85 1.60 15.27
CA ALA A 203 -28.20 2.01 15.66
C ALA A 203 -28.24 2.82 16.97
N ALA A 204 -27.08 3.13 17.56
CA ALA A 204 -26.97 3.77 18.87
C ALA A 204 -27.81 3.08 19.97
N SER A 205 -27.97 1.75 19.90
CA SER A 205 -28.75 0.95 20.86
C SER A 205 -27.91 0.07 21.79
N HIS A 206 -26.58 0.04 21.62
CA HIS A 206 -25.67 -0.67 22.52
C HIS A 206 -25.29 0.14 23.78
N ALA A 207 -25.18 -0.50 24.95
CA ALA A 207 -24.77 0.18 26.18
C ALA A 207 -23.37 0.84 26.09
N CYS A 208 -22.49 0.29 25.24
CA CYS A 208 -21.10 0.76 25.06
C CYS A 208 -20.93 1.79 23.94
N ASN A 209 -22.00 2.36 23.39
CA ASN A 209 -21.88 3.34 22.29
C ASN A 209 -20.99 4.51 22.63
N ALA A 210 -21.13 5.09 23.84
CA ALA A 210 -20.34 6.24 24.24
C ALA A 210 -18.84 5.91 24.27
N LEU A 211 -18.49 4.74 24.83
CA LEU A 211 -17.11 4.27 24.88
C LEU A 211 -16.53 4.05 23.48
N VAL A 212 -17.28 3.37 22.60
CA VAL A 212 -16.84 3.14 21.21
C VAL A 212 -16.69 4.45 20.46
N LYS A 213 -17.64 5.37 20.61
CA LYS A 213 -17.59 6.68 19.96
C LYS A 213 -16.39 7.51 20.41
N THR A 214 -16.08 7.49 21.72
CA THR A 214 -14.95 8.24 22.27
C THR A 214 -13.60 7.69 21.79
N ASN A 215 -13.44 6.37 21.73
CA ASN A 215 -12.14 5.75 21.46
C ASN A 215 -11.92 5.41 19.97
N PHE A 216 -13.00 5.21 19.21
CA PHE A 216 -12.93 4.72 17.83
C PHE A 216 -13.73 5.57 16.85
N GLY A 217 -14.42 6.62 17.30
CA GLY A 217 -15.33 7.42 16.48
C GLY A 217 -16.68 6.75 16.26
N ASP A 218 -16.71 5.51 15.77
CA ASP A 218 -17.92 4.72 15.50
C ASP A 218 -17.62 3.22 15.35
N ALA A 219 -18.60 2.45 14.86
CA ALA A 219 -18.42 1.02 14.60
C ALA A 219 -17.45 0.75 13.43
N ASP A 220 -17.32 1.66 12.46
CA ASP A 220 -16.38 1.50 11.35
C ASP A 220 -14.94 1.72 11.83
N GLY A 221 -14.68 2.65 12.74
CA GLY A 221 -13.37 2.76 13.41
C GLY A 221 -13.03 1.53 14.25
N LEU A 222 -14.02 0.91 14.94
CA LEU A 222 -13.80 -0.35 15.64
C LEU A 222 -13.48 -1.51 14.68
N LYS A 223 -14.15 -1.56 13.52
CA LYS A 223 -13.84 -2.54 12.47
C LYS A 223 -12.40 -2.38 11.99
N MET A 224 -11.97 -1.14 11.71
CA MET A 224 -10.61 -0.83 11.26
C MET A 224 -9.56 -1.30 12.27
N LEU A 225 -9.81 -1.11 13.57
CA LEU A 225 -8.94 -1.64 14.62
C LEU A 225 -8.79 -3.16 14.54
N PHE A 226 -9.92 -3.89 14.47
CA PHE A 226 -9.89 -5.34 14.41
C PHE A 226 -9.21 -5.85 13.13
N SER A 227 -9.36 -5.13 12.02
CA SER A 227 -8.65 -5.42 10.77
C SER A 227 -7.15 -5.23 10.89
N GLU A 228 -6.72 -4.18 11.59
CA GLU A 228 -5.31 -3.98 11.91
C GLU A 228 -4.78 -5.11 12.80
N TYR A 229 -5.49 -5.43 13.88
CA TYR A 229 -5.09 -6.52 14.78
C TYR A 229 -4.97 -7.86 14.07
N LEU A 230 -5.87 -8.14 13.13
CA LEU A 230 -5.86 -9.40 12.39
C LEU A 230 -4.54 -9.61 11.62
N GLN A 231 -3.93 -8.52 11.14
CA GLN A 231 -2.65 -8.55 10.42
C GLN A 231 -1.46 -8.86 11.35
N HIS A 232 -1.60 -8.60 12.65
CA HIS A 232 -0.55 -8.82 13.64
C HIS A 232 -0.73 -10.15 14.36
N SER A 233 0.27 -11.01 14.27
CA SER A 233 0.24 -12.36 14.88
C SER A 233 -0.03 -12.34 16.39
N THR A 234 0.47 -11.32 17.09
CA THR A 234 0.33 -11.11 18.54
C THR A 234 -0.96 -10.38 18.90
N LEU A 235 -1.43 -9.41 18.10
CA LEU A 235 -2.59 -8.58 18.46
C LEU A 235 -3.92 -9.24 18.10
N ARG A 236 -3.98 -10.09 17.07
CA ARG A 236 -5.23 -10.74 16.63
C ARG A 236 -5.95 -11.49 17.75
N VAL A 237 -5.21 -12.03 18.72
CA VAL A 237 -5.78 -12.75 19.88
C VAL A 237 -6.66 -11.86 20.77
N LEU A 238 -6.48 -10.54 20.69
CA LEU A 238 -7.28 -9.56 21.42
C LEU A 238 -8.66 -9.33 20.80
N ILE A 239 -8.86 -9.64 19.52
CA ILE A 239 -10.16 -9.47 18.83
C ILE A 239 -11.30 -10.19 19.60
N PRO A 240 -11.25 -11.50 19.88
CA PRO A 240 -12.32 -12.17 20.63
C PRO A 240 -12.48 -11.61 22.05
N VAL A 241 -11.39 -11.16 22.69
CA VAL A 241 -11.43 -10.56 24.03
C VAL A 241 -12.21 -9.25 24.01
N LEU A 242 -11.92 -8.39 23.03
CA LEU A 242 -12.59 -7.10 22.87
C LEU A 242 -14.06 -7.29 22.51
N VAL A 243 -14.39 -8.19 21.58
CA VAL A 243 -15.79 -8.49 21.23
C VAL A 243 -16.56 -8.98 22.47
N TYR A 244 -15.98 -9.92 23.23
CA TYR A 244 -16.61 -10.46 24.44
C TYR A 244 -16.89 -9.38 25.49
N ARG A 245 -15.91 -8.50 25.75
CA ARG A 245 -16.05 -7.42 26.73
C ARG A 245 -17.01 -6.33 26.25
N LEU A 246 -16.91 -5.90 25.00
CA LEU A 246 -17.80 -4.91 24.41
C LEU A 246 -19.25 -5.38 24.42
N GLN A 247 -19.51 -6.65 24.11
CA GLN A 247 -20.85 -7.23 24.14
C GLN A 247 -21.48 -7.22 25.55
N ARG A 248 -20.68 -7.43 26.61
CA ARG A 248 -21.15 -7.37 28.00
C ARG A 248 -21.30 -5.95 28.51
N CYS A 249 -20.43 -5.04 28.05
CA CYS A 249 -20.38 -3.64 28.41
C CYS A 249 -20.51 -3.35 29.92
N GLN A 250 -19.62 -3.92 30.73
CA GLN A 250 -19.62 -3.68 32.17
C GLN A 250 -18.71 -2.51 32.54
N THR A 251 -19.19 -1.62 33.39
CA THR A 251 -18.42 -0.44 33.86
C THR A 251 -17.14 -0.79 34.62
N ALA A 252 -17.04 -2.02 35.14
CA ALA A 252 -15.86 -2.55 35.83
C ALA A 252 -14.79 -3.16 34.88
N ASP A 253 -15.02 -3.17 33.56
CA ASP A 253 -14.01 -3.62 32.58
C ASP A 253 -12.89 -2.57 32.41
N ILE A 254 -12.17 -2.26 33.49
CA ILE A 254 -10.96 -1.40 33.50
C ILE A 254 -9.93 -1.91 32.49
N VAL A 255 -9.90 -3.23 32.25
CA VAL A 255 -9.07 -3.88 31.24
C VAL A 255 -9.35 -3.38 29.83
N LEU A 256 -10.61 -3.01 29.50
CA LEU A 256 -10.94 -2.42 28.21
C LEU A 256 -10.26 -1.05 28.08
N GLN A 257 -10.34 -0.19 29.10
CA GLN A 257 -9.66 1.10 29.12
C GLN A 257 -8.14 0.97 29.05
N THR A 258 -7.54 0.04 29.81
CA THR A 258 -6.09 -0.21 29.75
C THR A 258 -5.65 -0.73 28.38
N MET A 259 -6.40 -1.66 27.78
CA MET A 259 -6.11 -2.15 26.43
C MET A 259 -6.22 -1.04 25.39
N LEU A 260 -7.23 -0.16 25.50
CA LEU A 260 -7.41 0.98 24.60
C LEU A 260 -6.25 1.97 24.70
N ASN A 261 -5.80 2.29 25.92
CA ASN A 261 -4.66 3.19 26.14
C ASN A 261 -3.36 2.62 25.55
N SER A 262 -3.05 1.34 25.80
CA SER A 262 -1.84 0.71 25.24
C SER A 262 -1.84 0.62 23.72
N VAL A 263 -3.02 0.64 23.10
CA VAL A 263 -3.19 0.56 21.66
C VAL A 263 -3.08 1.92 21.02
N GLN A 264 -3.60 2.95 21.70
CA GLN A 264 -3.36 4.34 21.32
C GLN A 264 -1.85 4.64 21.33
N ASP A 265 -1.12 4.21 22.37
CA ASP A 265 0.34 4.37 22.43
C ASP A 265 1.08 3.64 21.30
N LEU A 266 0.57 2.46 20.88
CA LEU A 266 1.12 1.69 19.75
C LEU A 266 0.82 2.32 18.39
N MET A 267 -0.36 2.95 18.23
CA MET A 267 -0.75 3.66 17.01
C MET A 267 -0.11 5.05 16.92
N ASP A 268 0.15 5.70 18.05
CA ASP A 268 0.85 6.98 18.15
C ASP A 268 2.38 6.81 18.09
N ALA A 269 2.88 5.57 18.17
CA ALA A 269 4.29 5.29 18.00
C ALA A 269 4.73 5.75 16.60
N PRO A 270 5.75 6.62 16.48
CA PRO A 270 6.18 7.14 15.20
C PRO A 270 6.62 5.98 14.29
N HIS A 271 5.87 5.73 13.23
CA HIS A 271 6.28 4.79 12.20
C HIS A 271 7.56 5.31 11.52
N MET A 272 8.64 4.52 11.55
CA MET A 272 9.81 4.80 10.71
C MET A 272 9.37 4.85 9.24
N GLY A 273 9.44 6.04 8.62
CA GLY A 273 9.13 6.24 7.21
C GLY A 273 8.02 7.23 6.89
N THR A 274 7.32 7.81 7.89
CA THR A 274 6.29 8.85 7.66
C THR A 274 6.81 10.06 6.88
N SER A 275 8.09 10.41 7.02
CA SER A 275 8.73 11.51 6.29
C SER A 275 8.84 11.27 4.78
N PHE A 276 8.78 10.02 4.32
CA PHE A 276 8.93 9.63 2.91
C PHE A 276 7.63 9.11 2.28
N TYR A 277 6.54 9.16 3.05
CA TYR A 277 5.23 8.72 2.61
C TYR A 277 4.42 9.90 2.05
N SER A 278 3.83 9.68 0.88
CA SER A 278 2.99 10.63 0.17
C SER A 278 1.64 10.01 -0.11
N GLU A 279 0.60 10.54 0.55
CA GLU A 279 -0.79 10.20 0.30
C GLU A 279 -1.20 10.43 -1.16
N LEU A 280 -0.67 11.48 -1.79
CA LEU A 280 -0.93 11.75 -3.19
C LEU A 280 -0.37 10.63 -4.08
N VAL A 281 0.89 10.23 -3.86
CA VAL A 281 1.53 9.14 -4.62
C VAL A 281 0.80 7.82 -4.38
N ARG A 282 0.41 7.55 -3.13
CA ARG A 282 -0.38 6.37 -2.78
C ARG A 282 -1.65 6.32 -3.60
N ASN A 283 -2.41 7.41 -3.62
CA ASN A 283 -3.67 7.48 -4.36
C ASN A 283 -3.45 7.37 -5.87
N VAL A 284 -2.45 8.06 -6.43
CA VAL A 284 -2.15 7.99 -7.87
C VAL A 284 -1.85 6.55 -8.30
N ILE A 285 -0.92 5.87 -7.62
CA ILE A 285 -0.61 4.47 -7.89
C ILE A 285 -1.84 3.58 -7.63
N GLY A 286 -2.59 3.91 -6.58
CA GLY A 286 -3.86 3.29 -6.24
C GLY A 286 -4.81 3.19 -7.41
N TYR A 287 -5.02 4.34 -8.05
CA TYR A 287 -5.98 4.48 -9.13
C TYR A 287 -5.41 4.14 -10.51
N SER A 288 -4.10 4.27 -10.72
CA SER A 288 -3.47 3.98 -12.02
C SER A 288 -3.11 2.50 -12.18
N ASP A 289 -2.46 1.91 -11.17
CA ASP A 289 -1.79 0.62 -11.32
C ASP A 289 -2.62 -0.52 -10.76
N LEU A 290 -3.45 -0.22 -9.76
CA LEU A 290 -4.12 -1.19 -8.90
C LEU A 290 -5.64 -1.04 -8.87
N TRP A 291 -6.21 -0.15 -9.68
CA TRP A 291 -7.66 -0.04 -9.80
C TRP A 291 -8.21 -1.08 -10.78
N GLU A 292 -9.45 -1.49 -10.53
CA GLU A 292 -10.20 -2.38 -11.39
C GLU A 292 -10.78 -1.62 -12.59
N LEU A 293 -10.66 -2.20 -13.78
CA LEU A 293 -11.19 -1.63 -15.01
C LEU A 293 -12.10 -2.64 -15.73
N PRO A 294 -13.33 -2.26 -16.09
CA PRO A 294 -13.97 -0.96 -15.84
C PRO A 294 -14.25 -0.71 -14.34
N THR A 295 -14.27 0.56 -13.93
CA THR A 295 -14.53 0.95 -12.54
C THR A 295 -15.85 0.35 -12.02
N PRO A 296 -15.84 -0.36 -10.87
CA PRO A 296 -17.06 -0.88 -10.26
C PRO A 296 -18.03 0.23 -9.86
N THR A 297 -19.33 -0.08 -9.84
CA THR A 297 -20.34 0.88 -9.35
C THR A 297 -20.25 1.02 -7.83
N GLN A 298 -20.71 2.15 -7.30
CA GLN A 298 -20.75 2.38 -5.86
C GLN A 298 -21.52 1.28 -5.11
N ALA A 299 -22.62 0.79 -5.70
CA ALA A 299 -23.40 -0.31 -5.13
C ALA A 299 -22.59 -1.61 -5.03
N VAL A 300 -21.73 -1.91 -6.01
CA VAL A 300 -20.85 -3.08 -5.98
C VAL A 300 -19.79 -2.91 -4.90
N LEU A 301 -19.14 -1.74 -4.80
CA LEU A 301 -18.14 -1.47 -3.77
C LEU A 301 -18.75 -1.55 -2.36
N GLN A 302 -19.94 -1.00 -2.14
CA GLN A 302 -20.62 -1.04 -0.84
C GLN A 302 -21.11 -2.44 -0.48
N ALA A 303 -21.52 -3.25 -1.46
CA ALA A 303 -21.93 -4.63 -1.22
C ALA A 303 -20.76 -5.52 -0.72
N VAL A 304 -19.52 -5.09 -0.95
CA VAL A 304 -18.31 -5.79 -0.51
C VAL A 304 -17.95 -5.51 0.96
N ARG A 305 -18.62 -4.58 1.67
CA ARG A 305 -18.33 -4.30 3.09
C ARG A 305 -18.53 -5.55 3.97
N ARG A 306 -17.43 -6.21 4.34
CA ARG A 306 -17.39 -7.43 5.18
C ARG A 306 -17.26 -7.09 6.67
N ILE A 307 -17.29 -8.14 7.51
CA ILE A 307 -17.22 -8.03 8.98
C ILE A 307 -15.97 -7.28 9.47
N LEU A 308 -14.87 -7.38 8.72
CA LEU A 308 -13.66 -6.60 8.87
C LEU A 308 -13.29 -6.08 7.47
N PRO A 309 -13.50 -4.78 7.16
CA PRO A 309 -13.00 -4.17 5.94
C PRO A 309 -11.48 -4.10 6.07
N GLY A 310 -10.74 -4.20 4.99
CA GLY A 310 -9.32 -3.91 5.09
C GLY A 310 -9.09 -2.42 5.34
N THR A 311 -7.86 -2.08 5.73
CA THR A 311 -7.49 -0.74 6.21
C THR A 311 -7.52 0.38 5.16
N TYR A 312 -7.95 0.11 3.93
CA TYR A 312 -7.93 1.07 2.82
C TYR A 312 -9.35 1.43 2.35
N SER A 313 -10.03 2.32 3.08
CA SER A 313 -11.33 2.86 2.63
C SER A 313 -11.15 3.90 1.51
N GLN A 314 -11.11 3.46 0.25
CA GLN A 314 -10.93 4.34 -0.91
C GLN A 314 -12.23 4.83 -1.57
N GLU A 315 -13.40 4.49 -1.01
CA GLU A 315 -14.72 4.78 -1.61
C GLU A 315 -14.97 6.27 -1.93
N CYS A 316 -14.33 7.22 -1.24
CA CYS A 316 -14.67 8.64 -1.35
C CYS A 316 -13.66 9.52 -2.12
N VAL A 317 -12.51 9.01 -2.56
CA VAL A 317 -11.46 9.88 -3.13
C VAL A 317 -11.58 10.06 -4.65
N PHE A 318 -12.32 9.19 -5.36
CA PHE A 318 -12.45 9.25 -6.82
C PHE A 318 -13.90 9.45 -7.30
N CYS A 319 -14.62 10.46 -6.78
CA CYS A 319 -15.67 11.10 -7.58
C CYS A 319 -15.02 12.02 -8.63
N ILE A 320 -14.20 11.46 -9.54
CA ILE A 320 -13.84 12.17 -10.77
C ILE A 320 -15.00 11.98 -11.73
N GLU A 321 -15.77 13.05 -11.91
CA GLU A 321 -16.84 13.14 -12.87
C GLU A 321 -16.23 13.08 -14.29
N ILE A 322 -16.17 11.89 -14.90
CA ILE A 322 -15.87 11.75 -16.33
C ILE A 322 -17.09 12.26 -17.09
N ARG A 323 -17.18 13.58 -17.31
CA ARG A 323 -18.18 14.14 -18.23
C ARG A 323 -17.68 13.95 -19.67
N PRO A 324 -18.41 13.22 -20.54
CA PRO A 324 -18.17 13.33 -21.97
C PRO A 324 -18.51 14.76 -22.40
N GLU A 325 -17.53 15.55 -22.86
CA GLU A 325 -17.84 16.83 -23.50
C GLU A 325 -18.69 16.57 -24.76
N ARG A 326 -19.79 17.30 -24.90
CA ARG A 326 -20.55 17.36 -26.15
C ARG A 326 -19.62 17.92 -27.23
N ARG A 327 -19.47 17.17 -28.33
CA ARG A 327 -18.69 17.54 -29.53
C ARG A 327 -18.84 19.03 -29.84
N ARG A 328 -17.75 19.81 -29.76
CA ARG A 328 -17.67 21.11 -30.43
C ARG A 328 -16.65 21.01 -31.55
N LYS A 329 -17.07 21.41 -32.76
CA LYS A 329 -16.18 21.57 -33.91
C LYS A 329 -15.27 22.77 -33.65
N TRP A 330 -13.96 22.55 -33.61
CA TRP A 330 -12.95 23.59 -33.78
C TRP A 330 -12.26 23.36 -35.13
N HIS A 331 -12.29 24.37 -36.00
CA HIS A 331 -11.57 24.44 -37.28
C HIS A 331 -11.50 23.16 -38.14
N GLY A 332 -12.66 22.54 -38.41
CA GLY A 332 -12.82 21.69 -39.60
C GLY A 332 -12.12 20.33 -39.62
N GLN A 333 -11.45 19.89 -38.53
CA GLN A 333 -10.88 18.54 -38.42
C GLN A 333 -11.49 17.77 -37.25
N LEU A 334 -11.90 16.52 -37.49
CA LEU A 334 -12.28 15.56 -36.45
C LEU A 334 -10.99 15.08 -35.76
N ILE A 335 -10.75 15.53 -34.53
CA ILE A 335 -9.77 14.90 -33.64
C ILE A 335 -10.51 13.82 -32.84
N ASP A 336 -10.13 12.57 -33.02
CA ASP A 336 -10.63 11.46 -32.20
C ASP A 336 -10.05 11.55 -30.78
N ARG A 337 -10.96 11.72 -29.81
CA ARG A 337 -10.82 11.47 -28.37
C ARG A 337 -9.50 11.93 -27.71
N VAL A 338 -9.43 13.21 -27.36
CA VAL A 338 -8.50 13.67 -26.30
C VAL A 338 -9.20 13.59 -24.95
N LEU A 339 -8.71 12.74 -24.05
CA LEU A 339 -9.20 12.61 -22.67
C LEU A 339 -8.48 13.65 -21.80
N HIS A 340 -9.17 14.72 -21.40
CA HIS A 340 -8.63 15.68 -20.42
C HIS A 340 -9.13 15.33 -19.02
N ILE A 341 -8.20 15.00 -18.11
CA ILE A 341 -8.47 14.80 -16.68
C ILE A 341 -8.35 16.16 -15.97
N TYR A 342 -9.42 16.67 -15.39
CA TYR A 342 -9.39 17.89 -14.56
C TYR A 342 -9.41 17.52 -13.07
N TRP A 343 -8.45 18.05 -12.31
CA TRP A 343 -8.46 18.00 -10.84
C TRP A 343 -9.18 19.24 -10.31
N ARG A 344 -10.29 19.07 -9.58
CA ARG A 344 -10.94 20.19 -8.88
C ARG A 344 -11.14 19.83 -7.41
N HIS A 345 -10.34 20.44 -6.54
CA HIS A 345 -10.50 20.31 -5.09
C HIS A 345 -11.76 21.06 -4.65
N ARG A 346 -12.82 20.35 -4.21
CA ARG A 346 -13.95 20.95 -3.48
C ARG A 346 -14.08 20.23 -2.14
N SER A 347 -13.89 20.98 -1.07
CA SER A 347 -13.83 20.53 0.33
C SER A 347 -15.17 20.12 0.96
N ARG A 348 -16.24 19.95 0.16
CA ARG A 348 -17.54 19.42 0.63
C ARG A 348 -18.23 18.69 -0.51
N LEU A 349 -18.11 17.36 -0.53
CA LEU A 349 -19.01 16.50 -1.31
C LEU A 349 -19.92 15.78 -0.31
N ARG A 350 -21.22 16.13 -0.34
CA ARG A 350 -22.26 15.18 0.06
C ARG A 350 -22.50 14.31 -1.17
N CYS A 351 -22.20 13.03 -1.07
CA CYS A 351 -22.61 12.05 -2.07
C CYS A 351 -24.13 11.89 -1.96
N HIS A 352 -24.85 12.11 -3.07
CA HIS A 352 -26.24 11.72 -3.22
C HIS A 352 -26.32 10.41 -3.99
#